data_AF-A0A7X3ZJD3-F1
#
_entry.id   AF-A0A7X3ZJD3-F1
#
_cell.length_a   1.000
_cell.length_b   1.000
_cell.length_c   1.000
_cell.angle_alpha   90.00
_cell.angle_beta   90.00
_cell.angle_gamma   90.00
#
_symmetry.space_group_name_H-M   'P 1'
#
loop_
_entity.id
_entity.type
_entity.pdbx_description
1 polymer ?
#
loop_
_entity_poly.entity_id
_entity_poly.type
_entity_poly.pdbx_seq_one_letter_code
_entity_poly.pdbx_strand_id
1 'polypeptide(L)'
;MPLQKEDLLAALNSVTSIPVVPFRGGQIDYEAHAKNINYLMENNHLDGDRPRVIGIAGTSLIHHISADEQVRLLGFTGEQMGGRGVLMSGIAPNPVGDAERLIEREAALEYPPDVYLVMPLTGVASPEGIFAYYMDFAERLGRSCGAKLLYYLRNQAERDIAVRLMNDSE
;
A
#
# COMPACT_ATOMS: atom_id res chain seq x y z
N MET A 1 -18.20 2.43 -1.46
CA MET A 1 -18.38 1.76 -0.16
C MET A 1 -17.06 1.12 0.20
N PRO A 2 -16.54 1.28 1.42
CA PRO A 2 -15.22 0.76 1.77
C PRO A 2 -15.18 -0.77 1.65
N LEU A 3 -14.13 -1.29 1.02
CA LEU A 3 -13.88 -2.73 0.86
C LEU A 3 -13.88 -3.41 2.24
N GLN A 4 -14.60 -4.53 2.40
CA GLN A 4 -14.62 -5.26 3.66
C GLN A 4 -13.33 -6.08 3.84
N LYS A 5 -13.02 -6.46 5.10
CA LYS A 5 -11.79 -7.20 5.43
C LYS A 5 -11.71 -8.52 4.68
N GLU A 6 -12.80 -9.27 4.63
CA GLU A 6 -12.88 -10.58 3.98
C GLU A 6 -12.65 -10.47 2.46
N ASP A 7 -13.25 -9.45 1.83
CA ASP A 7 -13.07 -9.18 0.40
C ASP A 7 -11.61 -8.80 0.08
N LEU A 8 -11.01 -7.96 0.94
CA LEU A 8 -9.58 -7.61 0.82
C LEU A 8 -8.69 -8.84 0.96
N LEU A 9 -8.92 -9.70 1.95
CA LEU A 9 -8.14 -10.93 2.14
C LEU A 9 -8.32 -11.91 0.97
N ALA A 10 -9.53 -12.03 0.43
CA ALA A 10 -9.79 -12.83 -0.76
C ALA A 10 -9.04 -12.30 -1.99
N ALA A 11 -9.00 -10.97 -2.17
CA ALA A 11 -8.24 -10.31 -3.23
C ALA A 11 -6.73 -10.52 -3.07
N LEU A 12 -6.21 -10.36 -1.85
CA LEU A 12 -4.79 -10.56 -1.52
C LEU A 12 -4.35 -12.03 -1.61
N ASN A 13 -5.28 -12.98 -1.54
CA ASN A 13 -5.03 -14.39 -1.85
C ASN A 13 -4.96 -14.62 -3.38
N SER A 14 -4.13 -13.82 -4.05
CA SER A 14 -3.94 -13.79 -5.49
C SER A 14 -2.59 -13.14 -5.83
N VAL A 15 -2.39 -12.79 -7.10
CA VAL A 15 -1.19 -12.08 -7.56
C VAL A 15 -1.30 -10.58 -7.25
N THR A 16 -0.42 -10.09 -6.39
CA THR A 16 -0.16 -8.66 -6.20
C THR A 16 0.90 -8.18 -7.17
N SER A 17 0.54 -7.26 -8.06
CA SER A 17 1.45 -6.67 -9.04
C SER A 17 1.97 -5.32 -8.53
N ILE A 18 3.30 -5.16 -8.45
CA ILE A 18 3.93 -3.89 -8.08
C ILE A 18 4.68 -3.36 -9.30
N PRO A 19 4.05 -2.54 -10.18
CA PRO A 19 4.69 -2.09 -11.41
C PRO A 19 5.89 -1.19 -11.14
N VAL A 20 6.86 -1.27 -12.06
CA VAL A 20 7.88 -0.22 -12.20
C VAL A 20 7.19 1.07 -12.63
N VAL A 21 7.66 2.20 -12.10
CA VAL A 21 7.20 3.54 -12.51
C VAL A 21 8.17 4.06 -13.57
N PRO A 22 7.72 4.30 -14.80
CA PRO A 22 8.59 4.85 -15.84
C PRO A 22 8.95 6.31 -15.56
N PHE A 23 10.18 6.70 -15.92
CA PHE A 23 10.65 8.09 -15.81
C PHE A 23 11.12 8.60 -17.17
N ARG A 24 10.85 9.89 -17.46
CA ARG A 24 11.33 10.61 -18.64
C ARG A 24 11.81 11.99 -18.22
N GLY A 25 13.05 12.34 -18.54
CA GLY A 25 13.63 13.62 -18.15
C GLY A 25 13.72 13.85 -16.63
N GLY A 26 13.88 12.77 -15.85
CA GLY A 26 13.95 12.85 -14.38
C GLY A 26 12.60 13.01 -13.68
N GLN A 27 11.49 12.94 -14.40
CA GLN A 27 10.13 13.01 -13.86
C GLN A 27 9.36 11.74 -14.18
N ILE A 28 8.32 11.45 -13.39
CA ILE A 28 7.40 10.33 -13.66
C ILE A 28 6.75 10.52 -15.03
N ASP A 29 6.83 9.51 -15.88
CA ASP A 29 6.17 9.46 -17.18
C ASP A 29 4.78 8.83 -17.02
N TYR A 30 3.79 9.68 -16.74
CA TYR A 30 2.41 9.25 -16.46
C TYR A 30 1.73 8.58 -17.67
N GLU A 31 2.10 8.95 -18.90
CA GLU A 31 1.56 8.31 -20.11
C GLU A 31 2.07 6.86 -20.22
N ALA A 32 3.36 6.64 -19.96
CA ALA A 32 3.92 5.29 -19.93
C ALA A 32 3.41 4.49 -18.71
N HIS A 33 3.24 5.13 -17.55
CA HIS A 33 2.65 4.49 -16.37
C HIS A 33 1.21 4.03 -16.62
N ALA A 34 0.38 4.86 -17.28
CA ALA A 34 -0.98 4.46 -17.66
C ALA A 34 -0.99 3.20 -18.54
N LYS A 35 -0.04 3.07 -19.47
CA LYS A 35 0.10 1.84 -20.29
C LYS A 35 0.42 0.62 -19.43
N ASN A 36 1.28 0.76 -18.43
CA ASN A 36 1.56 -0.30 -17.46
C ASN A 36 0.29 -0.70 -16.69
N ILE A 37 -0.46 0.28 -16.16
CA ILE A 37 -1.68 0.02 -15.40
C ILE A 37 -2.74 -0.66 -16.27
N ASN A 38 -3.01 -0.14 -17.46
CA ASN A 38 -3.99 -0.74 -18.39
C ASN A 38 -3.59 -2.16 -18.76
N TYR A 39 -2.31 -2.40 -19.07
CA TYR A 39 -1.82 -3.75 -19.35
C TYR A 39 -2.07 -4.71 -18.18
N LEU A 40 -1.72 -4.31 -16.95
CA LEU A 40 -1.93 -5.13 -15.76
C LEU A 40 -3.40 -5.40 -15.47
N MET A 41 -4.27 -4.42 -15.73
CA MET A 41 -5.71 -4.55 -15.53
C MET A 41 -6.37 -5.47 -16.55
N GLU A 42 -5.91 -5.44 -17.81
CA GLU A 42 -6.60 -6.09 -18.94
C GLU A 42 -6.01 -7.44 -19.35
N ASN A 43 -4.71 -7.69 -19.16
CA ASN A 43 -4.04 -8.80 -19.83
C ASN A 43 -3.67 -9.97 -18.91
N ASN A 44 -3.73 -9.82 -17.59
CA ASN A 44 -3.20 -10.80 -16.64
C ASN A 44 -4.27 -11.68 -15.98
N HIS A 45 -5.32 -12.08 -16.70
CA HIS A 45 -6.51 -12.82 -16.23
C HIS A 45 -6.25 -13.81 -15.08
N LEU A 46 -7.06 -13.70 -14.01
CA LEU A 46 -7.00 -14.56 -12.82
C LEU A 46 -8.23 -15.43 -12.84
N ASP A 47 -8.09 -16.64 -12.31
CA ASP A 47 -9.20 -17.57 -12.20
C ASP A 47 -10.34 -16.99 -11.33
N GLY A 48 -11.57 -17.18 -11.80
CA GLY A 48 -12.78 -16.88 -11.04
C GLY A 48 -13.05 -15.38 -10.82
N ASP A 49 -12.72 -14.55 -11.82
CA ASP A 49 -13.00 -13.09 -11.81
C ASP A 49 -12.42 -12.35 -10.59
N ARG A 50 -11.34 -12.88 -10.00
CA ARG A 50 -10.70 -12.27 -8.84
C ARG A 50 -10.24 -10.84 -9.15
N PRO A 51 -10.46 -9.88 -8.22
CA PRO A 51 -9.99 -8.52 -8.39
C PRO A 51 -8.47 -8.47 -8.51
N ARG A 52 -7.98 -7.54 -9.33
CA ARG A 52 -6.56 -7.22 -9.45
C ARG A 52 -6.08 -6.54 -8.19
N VAL A 53 -4.90 -6.90 -7.69
CA VAL A 53 -4.21 -6.10 -6.68
C VAL A 53 -3.02 -5.41 -7.34
N ILE A 54 -3.05 -4.08 -7.40
CA ILE A 54 -1.95 -3.26 -7.91
C ILE A 54 -1.38 -2.46 -6.74
N GLY A 55 -0.07 -2.60 -6.50
CA GLY A 55 0.65 -1.89 -5.46
C GLY A 55 1.62 -0.85 -6.00
N ILE A 56 1.60 0.36 -5.46
CA ILE A 56 2.68 1.33 -5.66
C ILE A 56 3.60 1.25 -4.44
N ALA A 57 4.71 0.51 -4.56
CA ALA A 57 5.57 0.17 -3.41
C ALA A 57 7.05 0.07 -3.82
N GLY A 58 7.84 -0.80 -3.17
CA GLY A 58 9.30 -0.87 -3.35
C GLY A 58 9.77 -0.95 -4.82
N THR A 59 9.17 -1.80 -5.65
CA THR A 59 9.51 -1.92 -7.09
C THR A 59 9.14 -0.65 -7.89
N SER A 60 8.16 0.11 -7.41
CA SER A 60 7.75 1.40 -7.95
C SER A 60 8.70 2.55 -7.55
N LEU A 61 9.77 2.24 -6.80
CA LEU A 61 10.79 3.18 -6.34
C LEU A 61 10.25 4.30 -5.44
N ILE A 62 9.27 4.00 -4.59
CA ILE A 62 8.69 4.98 -3.65
C ILE A 62 9.72 5.63 -2.71
N HIS A 63 10.88 4.99 -2.48
CA HIS A 63 11.99 5.56 -1.71
C HIS A 63 12.78 6.64 -2.46
N HIS A 64 12.54 6.82 -3.76
CA HIS A 64 13.27 7.74 -4.64
C HIS A 64 12.42 8.89 -5.16
N ILE A 65 11.18 9.00 -4.70
CA ILE A 65 10.27 10.10 -5.02
C ILE A 65 9.81 10.77 -3.73
N SER A 66 9.40 12.02 -3.82
CA SER A 66 8.84 12.76 -2.69
C SER A 66 7.44 12.24 -2.30
N ALA A 67 7.03 12.51 -1.06
CA ALA A 67 5.66 12.19 -0.61
C ALA A 67 4.58 12.83 -1.50
N ASP A 68 4.83 14.04 -2.02
CA ASP A 68 3.92 14.72 -2.96
C ASP A 68 3.83 13.99 -4.31
N GLU A 69 4.95 13.46 -4.81
CA GLU A 69 4.95 12.64 -6.02
C GLU A 69 4.25 11.30 -5.78
N GLN A 70 4.44 10.69 -4.62
CA GLN A 70 3.74 9.46 -4.25
C GLN A 70 2.23 9.68 -4.21
N VAL A 71 1.73 10.73 -3.53
CA VAL A 71 0.29 11.04 -3.51
C VAL A 71 -0.27 11.26 -4.92
N ARG A 72 0.44 12.01 -5.78
CA ARG A 72 0.03 12.22 -7.17
C ARG A 72 0.01 10.92 -7.97
N LEU A 73 1.02 10.07 -7.79
CA LEU A 73 1.12 8.78 -8.46
C LEU A 73 0.00 7.83 -8.03
N LEU A 74 -0.34 7.78 -6.74
CA LEU A 74 -1.46 6.99 -6.23
C LEU A 74 -2.79 7.49 -6.78
N GLY A 75 -3.02 8.81 -6.76
CA GLY A 75 -4.23 9.42 -7.33
C GLY A 75 -4.39 9.07 -8.80
N PHE A 76 -3.34 9.27 -9.60
CA PHE A 76 -3.35 8.91 -11.02
C PHE A 76 -3.58 7.41 -11.23
N THR A 77 -2.94 6.55 -10.43
CA THR A 77 -3.10 5.09 -10.55
C THR A 77 -4.53 4.68 -10.22
N GLY A 78 -5.13 5.24 -9.16
CA GLY A 78 -6.52 4.99 -8.78
C GLY A 78 -7.51 5.43 -9.86
N GLU A 79 -7.31 6.61 -10.46
CA GLU A 79 -8.09 7.08 -11.60
C GLU A 79 -8.00 6.14 -12.81
N GLN A 80 -6.79 5.67 -13.16
CA GLN A 80 -6.60 4.72 -14.27
C GLN A 80 -7.25 3.35 -13.99
N MET A 81 -7.22 2.90 -12.74
CA MET A 81 -7.93 1.68 -12.33
C MET A 81 -9.45 1.88 -12.37
N GLY A 82 -9.93 3.09 -12.06
CA GLY A 82 -11.35 3.45 -12.11
C GLY A 82 -12.21 2.64 -11.14
N GLY A 83 -11.68 2.36 -9.95
CA GLY A 83 -12.34 1.51 -8.95
C GLY A 83 -12.41 0.02 -9.31
N ARG A 84 -11.73 -0.42 -10.38
CA ARG A 84 -11.60 -1.83 -10.72
C ARG A 84 -10.40 -2.42 -9.98
N GLY A 85 -10.65 -3.41 -9.12
CA GLY A 85 -9.59 -4.07 -8.35
C GLY A 85 -9.33 -3.41 -6.99
N VAL A 86 -8.13 -3.68 -6.47
CA VAL A 86 -7.63 -3.25 -5.16
C VAL A 86 -6.34 -2.46 -5.37
N LEU A 87 -6.35 -1.20 -4.95
CA LEU A 87 -5.16 -0.34 -4.95
C LEU A 87 -4.44 -0.44 -3.61
N MET A 88 -3.15 -0.71 -3.65
CA MET A 88 -2.30 -0.79 -2.46
C MET A 88 -1.21 0.30 -2.49
N SER A 89 -1.07 1.05 -1.40
CA SER A 89 0.02 2.02 -1.24
C SER A 89 1.11 1.48 -0.33
N GLY A 90 2.37 1.54 -0.78
CA GLY A 90 3.53 1.21 0.02
C GLY A 90 3.92 2.37 0.92
N ILE A 91 4.03 2.11 2.22
CA ILE A 91 4.37 3.13 3.22
C ILE A 91 5.70 2.77 3.86
N ALA A 92 6.69 3.64 3.68
CA ALA A 92 7.92 3.61 4.45
C ALA A 92 7.74 4.47 5.71
N PRO A 93 7.73 3.89 6.92
CA PRO A 93 7.45 4.59 8.17
C PRO A 93 8.68 5.35 8.68
N ASN A 94 9.22 6.27 7.87
CA ASN A 94 10.38 7.07 8.22
C ASN A 94 10.44 8.44 7.50
N PRO A 95 10.36 9.55 8.25
CA PRO A 95 9.97 9.65 9.64
C PRO A 95 8.54 9.12 9.90
N VAL A 96 8.29 8.65 11.12
CA VAL A 96 6.98 8.09 11.53
C VAL A 96 5.81 9.05 11.29
N GLY A 97 5.94 10.32 11.70
CA GLY A 97 4.88 11.31 11.51
C GLY A 97 4.59 11.65 10.05
N ASP A 98 5.61 11.54 9.18
CA ASP A 98 5.44 11.77 7.75
C ASP A 98 4.63 10.63 7.10
N ALA A 99 4.75 9.41 7.63
CA ALA A 99 3.99 8.26 7.16
C ALA A 99 2.49 8.35 7.51
N GLU A 100 2.14 8.82 8.72
CA GLU A 100 0.74 9.09 9.09
C GLU A 100 0.13 10.13 8.14
N ARG A 101 0.82 11.26 7.96
CA ARG A 101 0.38 12.33 7.07
C ARG A 101 0.25 11.88 5.62
N LEU A 102 1.14 11.00 5.16
CA LEU A 102 1.06 10.44 3.82
C LEU A 102 -0.20 9.59 3.66
N ILE A 103 -0.48 8.68 4.59
CA ILE A 103 -1.69 7.84 4.58
C ILE A 103 -2.95 8.71 4.57
N GLU A 104 -3.03 9.72 5.43
CA GLU A 104 -4.19 10.62 5.49
C GLU A 104 -4.41 11.36 4.15
N ARG A 105 -3.34 11.81 3.51
CA ARG A 105 -3.42 12.48 2.20
C ARG A 105 -3.84 11.54 1.08
N GLU A 106 -3.35 10.31 1.09
CA GLU A 106 -3.75 9.29 0.11
C GLU A 106 -5.19 8.80 0.35
N ALA A 107 -5.64 8.72 1.59
CA ALA A 107 -7.01 8.35 1.95
C ALA A 107 -8.05 9.39 1.50
N ALA A 108 -7.62 10.65 1.30
CA ALA A 108 -8.46 11.74 0.84
C ALA A 108 -8.54 11.87 -0.70
N LEU A 109 -7.90 10.97 -1.46
CA LEU A 109 -8.00 10.94 -2.93
C LEU A 109 -9.41 10.52 -3.38
N GLU A 110 -9.78 10.85 -4.62
CA GLU A 110 -11.05 10.41 -5.22
C GLU A 110 -11.13 8.88 -5.33
N TYR A 111 -10.01 8.26 -5.70
CA TYR A 111 -9.80 6.81 -5.70
C TYR A 111 -8.67 6.48 -4.70
N PRO A 112 -8.98 6.41 -3.39
CA PRO A 112 -7.96 6.18 -2.38
C PRO A 112 -7.45 4.73 -2.41
N PRO A 113 -6.27 4.43 -1.84
CA PRO A 113 -5.83 3.06 -1.62
C PRO A 113 -6.82 2.28 -0.75
N ASP A 114 -7.07 1.02 -1.11
CA ASP A 114 -7.89 0.10 -0.32
C ASP A 114 -7.13 -0.47 0.89
N VAL A 115 -5.80 -0.50 0.79
CA VAL A 115 -4.88 -1.04 1.79
C VAL A 115 -3.51 -0.38 1.72
N TYR A 116 -2.85 -0.24 2.87
CA TYR A 116 -1.53 0.35 3.01
C TYR A 116 -0.52 -0.70 3.45
N LEU A 117 0.43 -1.05 2.57
CA LEU A 117 1.54 -1.95 2.85
C LEU A 117 2.60 -1.20 3.66
N VAL A 118 2.55 -1.37 4.97
CA VAL A 118 3.52 -0.78 5.89
C VAL A 118 4.81 -1.61 5.82
N MET A 119 5.92 -0.96 5.50
CA MET A 119 7.24 -1.58 5.32
C MET A 119 8.18 -1.16 6.45
N PRO A 120 8.24 -1.89 7.58
CA PRO A 120 9.04 -1.51 8.73
C PRO A 120 10.53 -1.33 8.38
N LEU A 121 11.15 -0.35 9.04
CA LEU A 121 12.61 -0.30 9.11
C LEU A 121 13.08 -1.42 10.04
N THR A 122 13.70 -2.45 9.46
CA THR A 122 14.19 -3.60 10.21
C THR A 122 15.49 -3.27 10.94
N GLY A 123 15.65 -3.73 12.18
CA GLY A 123 16.92 -3.60 12.94
C GLY A 123 17.17 -2.24 13.60
N VAL A 124 16.20 -1.34 13.61
CA VAL A 124 16.30 -0.01 14.27
C VAL A 124 15.41 0.15 15.50
N ALA A 125 14.55 -0.83 15.79
CA ALA A 125 13.60 -0.82 16.90
C ALA A 125 13.55 -2.19 17.59
N SER A 126 13.14 -2.20 18.87
CA SER A 126 12.88 -3.46 19.57
C SER A 126 11.57 -4.10 19.10
N PRO A 127 11.44 -5.43 19.19
CA PRO A 127 10.20 -6.16 18.92
C PRO A 127 8.96 -5.57 19.63
N GLU A 128 9.11 -5.21 20.92
CA GLU A 128 8.03 -4.65 21.73
C GLU A 128 7.63 -3.24 21.28
N GLY A 129 8.61 -2.43 20.88
CA GLY A 129 8.38 -1.10 20.34
C GLY A 129 7.63 -1.15 19.01
N ILE A 130 8.00 -2.09 18.14
CA ILE A 130 7.30 -2.38 16.88
C ILE A 130 5.83 -2.73 17.17
N PHE A 131 5.57 -3.66 18.09
CA PHE A 131 4.20 -4.07 18.43
C PHE A 131 3.37 -2.88 18.93
N ALA A 132 3.85 -2.20 19.98
CA ALA A 132 3.11 -1.10 20.59
C ALA A 132 2.82 0.03 19.61
N TYR A 133 3.82 0.40 18.81
CA TYR A 133 3.66 1.46 17.81
C TYR A 133 2.67 1.08 16.71
N TYR A 134 2.80 -0.10 16.10
CA TYR A 134 1.92 -0.46 14.97
C TYR A 134 0.47 -0.72 15.38
N MET A 135 0.22 -1.23 16.59
CA MET A 135 -1.16 -1.34 17.13
C MET A 135 -1.82 0.03 17.24
N ASP A 136 -1.15 0.97 17.91
CA ASP A 136 -1.64 2.33 18.12
C ASP A 136 -1.76 3.12 16.79
N PHE A 137 -0.78 2.97 15.90
CA PHE A 137 -0.81 3.52 14.54
C PHE A 137 -1.99 2.98 13.72
N ALA A 138 -2.26 1.67 13.77
CA ALA A 138 -3.40 1.06 13.10
C ALA A 138 -4.74 1.56 13.66
N GLU A 139 -4.89 1.60 14.99
CA GLU A 139 -6.11 2.09 15.64
C GLU A 139 -6.39 3.56 15.29
N ARG A 140 -5.38 4.42 15.36
CA ARG A 140 -5.53 5.84 15.05
C ARG A 140 -5.97 6.06 13.61
N LEU A 141 -5.26 5.47 12.65
CA LEU A 141 -5.53 5.69 11.23
C LEU A 141 -6.80 4.99 10.76
N GLY A 142 -7.12 3.82 11.34
CA GLY A 142 -8.40 3.15 11.14
C GLY A 142 -9.58 4.04 11.58
N ARG A 143 -9.45 4.73 12.73
CA ARG A 143 -10.48 5.66 13.22
C ARG A 143 -10.52 6.99 12.45
N SER A 144 -9.37 7.55 12.06
CA SER A 144 -9.31 8.89 11.46
C SER A 144 -9.69 8.91 9.99
N CYS A 145 -9.25 7.90 9.23
CA CYS A 145 -9.40 7.87 7.77
C CYS A 145 -9.80 6.49 7.22
N GLY A 146 -10.09 5.51 8.08
CA GLY A 146 -10.51 4.17 7.64
C GLY A 146 -9.39 3.33 7.03
N ALA A 147 -8.13 3.68 7.29
CA ALA A 147 -6.98 2.98 6.71
C ALA A 147 -6.91 1.53 7.16
N LYS A 148 -6.68 0.62 6.21
CA LYS A 148 -6.40 -0.79 6.47
C LYS A 148 -4.91 -1.04 6.26
N LEU A 149 -4.23 -1.56 7.26
CA LEU A 149 -2.79 -1.76 7.20
C LEU A 149 -2.45 -3.23 6.91
N LEU A 150 -1.48 -3.44 6.02
CA LEU A 150 -0.88 -4.73 5.73
C LEU A 150 0.59 -4.70 6.15
N TYR A 151 0.99 -5.59 7.05
CA TYR A 151 2.35 -5.63 7.57
C TYR A 151 3.28 -6.38 6.63
N TYR A 152 4.32 -5.71 6.12
CA TYR A 152 5.34 -6.33 5.28
C TYR A 152 6.47 -6.94 6.12
N LEU A 153 6.34 -8.23 6.45
CA LEU A 153 7.38 -8.96 7.17
C LEU A 153 8.61 -9.21 6.27
N ARG A 154 9.67 -8.40 6.46
CA ARG A 154 10.94 -8.54 5.71
C ARG A 154 12.04 -9.25 6.53
N ASN A 155 11.97 -9.24 7.85
CA ASN A 155 13.00 -9.80 8.73
C ASN A 155 12.43 -10.95 9.57
N GLN A 156 13.04 -12.13 9.50
CA GLN A 156 12.61 -13.31 10.25
C GLN A 156 12.63 -13.09 11.77
N ALA A 157 13.53 -12.25 12.30
CA ALA A 157 13.59 -11.94 13.72
C ALA A 157 12.32 -11.23 14.25
N GLU A 158 11.53 -10.61 13.36
CA GLU A 158 10.30 -9.91 13.70
C GLU A 158 9.05 -10.81 13.55
N ARG A 159 9.23 -12.09 13.20
CA ARG A 159 8.12 -13.03 12.93
C ARG A 159 7.12 -13.12 14.08
N ASP A 160 7.60 -13.30 15.30
CA ASP A 160 6.72 -13.50 16.46
C ASP A 160 5.88 -12.26 16.75
N ILE A 161 6.46 -11.07 16.54
CA ILE A 161 5.73 -9.81 16.64
C ILE A 161 4.72 -9.65 15.51
N ALA A 162 5.07 -10.01 14.29
CA ALA A 162 4.14 -9.95 13.17
C ALA A 162 2.93 -10.89 13.39
N VAL A 163 3.17 -12.10 13.89
CA VAL A 163 2.09 -13.05 14.28
C VAL A 163 1.22 -12.45 15.37
N ARG A 164 1.83 -11.86 16.40
CA ARG A 164 1.09 -11.23 17.48
C ARG A 164 0.26 -10.04 17.00
N LEU A 165 0.82 -9.17 16.16
CA LEU A 165 0.10 -8.05 15.55
C LEU A 165 -1.15 -8.56 14.81
N MET A 166 -1.02 -9.59 13.97
CA MET A 166 -2.15 -10.13 13.21
C MET A 166 -3.26 -10.75 14.08
N ASN A 167 -2.89 -11.34 15.22
CA ASN A 167 -3.85 -11.97 16.12
C ASN A 167 -4.54 -10.96 17.06
N ASP A 168 -3.82 -9.92 17.46
CA ASP A 168 -4.30 -8.92 18.43
C ASP A 168 -4.96 -7.71 17.73
N SER A 169 -4.76 -7.52 16.42
CA SER A 169 -5.42 -6.47 15.63
C SER A 169 -6.84 -6.85 15.19
N GLU A 170 -7.80 -5.92 15.34
CA GLU A 170 -9.17 -6.06 14.85
C GLU A 170 -9.29 -5.87 13.32
#